data_AF-A0A1T4WBQ8-F1
#
_entry.id   AF-A0A1T4WBQ8-F1
#
_cell.length_a   1.000
_cell.length_b   1.000
_cell.length_c   1.000
_cell.angle_alpha   90.00
_cell.angle_beta   90.00
_cell.angle_gamma   90.00
#
_symmetry.space_group_name_H-M   'P 1'
#
loop_
_entity.id
_entity.type
_entity.pdbx_description
1 polymer ?
#
loop_
_entity_poly.entity_id
_entity_poly.type
_entity_poly.pdbx_seq_one_letter_code
_entity_poly.pdbx_strand_id
1 'polypeptide(L)'
;MNGRIFLHALALVLLFAQASLATEWDTTLYSHPRLPSKFLAVDKAAQEFSILTQKSPLKSVRDIPCTTGQRLGDKLVQGDKKTPEGVYFVQRHLQGGLNYTLYGDQAFTLDFPNPIDRIKGKTGYGIWLHGRGKPLVPRDTQGCVALTAADLNSIETEVSPGLPVVITHSMEIGEKPASGEYASDFDALALAVENWAQRWETRSGSFFDCYDPVKFSLSDSVSFEAFKAHKERLFHRYDWIQVLVDDIRVLPGPDYYVTYFTQYYRAPNYVTQGIKRLYWQKDASGEFRIVGRGWENSPVTLDALYLERSQAEIAPVLDAWRKAWLAQDLDGYASFYQKKAKQDGRIGRYAILDHKRNLWKRSAPQRVGLEKVHYRIASDGIEVSFIQNYEARNGYADRGKKKLVFIPDRDGWKILRETWSRI
;
A
#
# COMPACT_ATOMS: atom_id res chain seq x y z
N MET A 1 -8.52 -6.18 -86.60
CA MET A 1 -8.33 -4.93 -85.83
C MET A 1 -9.14 -5.07 -84.56
N ASN A 2 -8.57 -5.71 -83.53
CA ASN A 2 -7.93 -5.09 -82.36
C ASN A 2 -8.85 -4.15 -81.58
N GLY A 3 -9.40 -4.65 -80.47
CA GLY A 3 -10.14 -3.87 -79.48
C GLY A 3 -10.39 -4.70 -78.22
N ARG A 4 -9.32 -4.98 -77.45
CA ARG A 4 -9.42 -5.57 -76.11
C ARG A 4 -9.91 -4.50 -75.14
N ILE A 5 -11.10 -4.70 -74.57
CA ILE A 5 -11.62 -3.90 -73.46
C ILE A 5 -11.04 -4.49 -72.17
N PHE A 6 -10.05 -3.81 -71.58
CA PHE A 6 -9.61 -4.06 -70.21
C PHE A 6 -10.53 -3.25 -69.27
N LEU A 7 -11.37 -3.92 -68.49
CA LEU A 7 -11.97 -3.32 -67.30
C LEU A 7 -10.87 -3.23 -66.22
N HIS A 8 -10.42 -2.02 -65.91
CA HIS A 8 -9.67 -1.75 -64.70
C HIS A 8 -10.66 -1.43 -63.58
N ALA A 9 -10.92 -2.40 -62.72
CA ALA A 9 -11.57 -2.18 -61.44
C ALA A 9 -10.55 -1.50 -60.50
N LEU A 10 -10.65 -0.18 -60.35
CA LEU A 10 -9.89 0.57 -59.37
C LEU A 10 -10.59 0.40 -58.00
N ALA A 11 -10.16 -0.59 -57.23
CA ALA A 11 -10.58 -0.74 -55.84
C ALA A 11 -9.85 0.30 -54.98
N LEU A 12 -10.53 1.41 -54.69
CA LEU A 12 -10.07 2.42 -53.74
C LEU A 12 -10.25 1.88 -52.32
N VAL A 13 -9.20 1.30 -51.73
CA VAL A 13 -9.19 0.93 -50.31
C VAL A 13 -9.03 2.21 -49.51
N LEU A 14 -10.15 2.78 -49.08
CA LEU A 14 -10.20 3.81 -48.05
C LEU A 14 -9.84 3.16 -46.70
N LEU A 15 -8.55 3.22 -46.35
CA LEU A 15 -8.08 3.03 -44.98
C LEU A 15 -8.65 4.17 -44.11
N PHE A 16 -9.83 3.96 -43.54
CA PHE A 16 -10.29 4.73 -42.40
C PHE A 16 -9.40 4.37 -41.20
N ALA A 17 -8.30 5.09 -41.03
CA ALA A 17 -7.66 5.20 -39.75
C ALA A 17 -8.64 5.94 -38.82
N GLN A 18 -9.43 5.19 -38.04
CA GLN A 18 -10.05 5.75 -36.85
C GLN A 18 -8.91 6.12 -35.90
N ALA A 19 -8.44 7.36 -35.98
CA ALA A 19 -7.73 7.94 -34.86
C ALA A 19 -8.69 7.89 -33.68
N SER A 20 -8.46 7.01 -32.71
CA SER A 20 -9.21 7.08 -31.45
C SER A 20 -8.87 8.43 -30.85
N LEU A 21 -9.79 9.39 -30.97
CA LEU A 21 -9.71 10.63 -30.22
C LEU A 21 -9.58 10.20 -28.76
N ALA A 22 -8.41 10.45 -28.16
CA ALA A 22 -8.24 10.26 -26.74
C ALA A 22 -9.29 11.15 -26.07
N THR A 23 -10.33 10.53 -25.51
CA THR A 23 -11.42 11.23 -24.85
C THR A 23 -10.86 11.92 -23.62
N GLU A 24 -11.13 13.22 -23.51
CA GLU A 24 -10.83 14.00 -22.32
C GLU A 24 -11.50 13.38 -21.09
N TRP A 25 -10.81 13.39 -19.95
CA TRP A 25 -11.32 12.79 -18.71
C TRP A 25 -12.24 13.74 -17.96
N ASP A 26 -13.53 13.68 -18.28
CA ASP A 26 -14.61 14.27 -17.51
C ASP A 26 -15.06 13.29 -16.42
N THR A 27 -15.22 13.76 -15.18
CA THR A 27 -15.54 12.87 -14.06
C THR A 27 -16.36 13.53 -12.96
N THR A 28 -17.13 12.72 -12.24
CA THR A 28 -17.78 13.11 -11.00
C THR A 28 -17.13 12.34 -9.85
N LEU A 29 -16.62 13.06 -8.85
CA LEU A 29 -16.10 12.46 -7.62
C LEU A 29 -17.21 12.38 -6.58
N TYR A 30 -17.44 11.17 -6.05
CA TYR A 30 -18.47 10.93 -5.04
C TYR A 30 -17.85 10.68 -3.67
N SER A 31 -18.51 11.16 -2.62
CA SER A 31 -18.11 10.89 -1.24
C SER A 31 -18.08 9.39 -0.94
N HIS A 32 -16.95 8.88 -0.46
CA HIS A 32 -16.78 7.49 0.00
C HIS A 32 -15.82 7.42 1.20
N PRO A 33 -16.04 6.56 2.21
CA PRO A 33 -15.14 6.45 3.38
C PRO A 33 -13.70 6.08 3.05
N ARG A 34 -13.48 5.38 1.91
CA ARG A 34 -12.15 5.00 1.41
C ARG A 34 -11.46 6.08 0.57
N LEU A 35 -12.09 7.23 0.32
CA LEU A 35 -11.35 8.37 -0.26
C LEU A 35 -10.27 8.87 0.72
N PRO A 36 -9.22 9.54 0.21
CA PRO A 36 -8.29 10.30 1.04
C PRO A 36 -9.00 11.33 1.90
N SER A 37 -8.56 11.50 3.14
CA SER A 37 -9.08 12.57 4.01
C SER A 37 -8.82 13.96 3.43
N LYS A 38 -7.75 14.12 2.65
CA LYS A 38 -7.36 15.32 1.91
C LYS A 38 -6.64 14.95 0.62
N PHE A 39 -6.95 15.64 -0.47
CA PHE A 39 -6.24 15.54 -1.74
C PHE A 39 -6.46 16.82 -2.57
N LEU A 40 -5.65 17.00 -3.61
CA LEU A 40 -5.77 18.13 -4.52
C LEU A 40 -6.53 17.69 -5.78
N ALA A 41 -7.29 18.61 -6.36
CA ALA A 41 -7.93 18.45 -7.64
C ALA A 41 -7.58 19.62 -8.56
N VAL A 42 -7.44 19.36 -9.86
CA VAL A 42 -7.21 20.36 -10.89
C VAL A 42 -8.21 20.13 -12.02
N ASP A 43 -9.10 21.08 -12.21
CA ASP A 43 -10.02 21.14 -13.34
C ASP A 43 -9.38 21.98 -14.46
N LYS A 44 -8.98 21.31 -15.54
CA LYS A 44 -8.31 21.97 -16.68
C LYS A 44 -9.28 22.83 -17.50
N ALA A 45 -10.56 22.51 -17.56
CA ALA A 45 -11.55 23.27 -18.32
C ALA A 45 -11.86 24.59 -17.60
N ALA A 46 -12.11 24.53 -16.29
CA ALA A 46 -12.37 25.69 -15.43
C ALA A 46 -11.10 26.49 -15.09
N GLN A 47 -9.91 25.91 -15.28
CA GLN A 47 -8.63 26.47 -14.81
C GLN A 47 -8.65 26.70 -13.30
N GLU A 48 -9.12 25.69 -12.56
CA GLU A 48 -9.35 25.76 -11.12
C GLU A 48 -8.54 24.69 -10.40
N PHE A 49 -7.93 25.09 -9.29
CA PHE A 49 -7.25 24.22 -8.35
C PHE A 49 -8.08 24.17 -7.07
N SER A 50 -8.38 22.95 -6.60
CA SER A 50 -9.20 22.75 -5.40
C SER A 50 -8.47 21.90 -4.37
N ILE A 51 -8.62 22.28 -3.10
CA ILE A 51 -8.29 21.41 -1.98
C ILE A 51 -9.57 20.68 -1.57
N LEU A 52 -9.58 19.37 -1.73
CA LEU A 52 -10.72 18.53 -1.38
C LEU A 52 -10.49 17.84 -0.04
N THR A 53 -11.54 17.75 0.78
CA THR A 53 -11.50 16.97 2.03
C THR A 53 -12.66 16.00 2.12
N GLN A 54 -12.36 14.76 2.52
CA GLN A 54 -13.35 13.74 2.85
C GLN A 54 -13.56 13.73 4.35
N LYS A 55 -14.51 14.54 4.83
CA LYS A 55 -15.04 14.48 6.21
C LYS A 55 -16.49 14.00 6.25
N SER A 56 -16.94 13.33 5.18
CA SER A 56 -18.31 12.87 4.93
C SER A 56 -19.36 14.00 5.03
N PRO A 57 -19.77 14.63 3.91
CA PRO A 57 -19.41 14.29 2.52
C PRO A 57 -18.06 14.88 2.07
N LEU A 58 -17.61 14.47 0.88
CA LEU A 58 -16.55 15.12 0.11
C LEU A 58 -16.94 16.58 -0.15
N LYS A 59 -16.02 17.51 0.08
CA LYS A 59 -16.22 18.93 -0.21
C LYS A 59 -14.93 19.58 -0.71
N SER A 60 -15.06 20.57 -1.57
CA SER A 60 -14.00 21.57 -1.74
C SER A 60 -14.00 22.49 -0.53
N VAL A 61 -12.82 22.64 0.08
CA VAL A 61 -12.60 23.58 1.19
C VAL A 61 -11.93 24.86 0.71
N ARG A 62 -11.38 24.84 -0.50
CA ARG A 62 -10.73 25.99 -1.11
C ARG A 62 -10.63 25.78 -2.61
N ASP A 63 -11.08 26.77 -3.37
CA ASP A 63 -10.94 26.85 -4.82
C ASP A 63 -10.07 28.06 -5.16
N ILE A 64 -9.11 27.84 -6.04
CA ILE A 64 -8.09 28.83 -6.40
C ILE A 64 -7.93 28.85 -7.92
N PRO A 65 -7.96 30.03 -8.56
CA PRO A 65 -7.60 30.13 -9.97
C PRO A 65 -6.20 29.58 -10.23
N CYS A 66 -6.07 28.74 -11.26
CA CYS A 66 -4.79 28.25 -11.72
C CYS A 66 -4.63 28.46 -13.23
N THR A 67 -3.50 28.04 -13.79
CA THR A 67 -3.31 27.93 -15.23
C THR A 67 -2.55 26.67 -15.59
N THR A 68 -2.97 26.02 -16.66
CA THR A 68 -2.44 24.72 -17.11
C THR A 68 -1.72 24.83 -18.46
N GLY A 69 -1.42 23.71 -19.10
CA GLY A 69 -0.72 23.64 -20.37
C GLY A 69 -1.40 24.41 -21.51
N GLN A 70 -0.60 24.95 -22.42
CA GLN A 70 -1.04 25.68 -23.62
C GLN A 70 -1.94 24.87 -24.57
N ARG A 71 -1.93 23.54 -24.48
CA ARG A 71 -2.69 22.64 -25.36
C ARG A 71 -3.73 21.86 -24.56
N LEU A 72 -4.91 21.69 -25.17
CA LEU A 72 -6.01 20.89 -24.65
C LEU A 72 -5.73 19.38 -24.73
N GLY A 73 -6.56 18.60 -24.01
CA GLY A 73 -6.46 17.15 -23.90
C GLY A 73 -5.31 16.65 -23.03
N ASP A 74 -5.25 15.33 -22.91
CA ASP A 74 -4.25 14.61 -22.12
C ASP A 74 -2.85 14.69 -22.74
N LYS A 75 -1.85 14.74 -21.87
CA LYS A 75 -0.42 14.73 -22.22
C LYS A 75 -0.05 13.35 -22.74
N LEU A 76 0.65 13.30 -23.88
CA LEU A 76 1.09 12.07 -24.53
C LEU A 76 2.61 12.05 -24.76
N VAL A 77 3.21 13.16 -25.18
CA VAL A 77 4.63 13.18 -25.55
C VAL A 77 5.38 14.35 -24.93
N GLN A 78 6.70 14.22 -24.80
CA GLN A 78 7.54 15.32 -24.33
C GLN A 78 7.38 16.55 -25.24
N GLY A 79 7.20 17.73 -24.63
CA GLY A 79 7.08 18.99 -25.36
C GLY A 79 5.72 19.25 -26.02
N ASP A 80 4.70 18.40 -25.84
CA ASP A 80 3.35 18.62 -26.37
C ASP A 80 2.58 19.79 -25.72
N LYS A 81 3.14 20.38 -24.65
CA LYS A 81 2.59 21.50 -23.90
C LYS A 81 1.22 21.23 -23.28
N LYS A 82 0.92 19.97 -22.99
CA LYS A 82 -0.31 19.54 -22.33
C LYS A 82 -0.05 19.24 -20.86
N THR A 83 -1.04 19.53 -20.02
CA THR A 83 -1.08 19.03 -18.63
C THR A 83 -1.70 17.64 -18.64
N PRO A 84 -1.07 16.64 -18.00
CA PRO A 84 -1.56 15.27 -18.02
C PRO A 84 -2.87 15.12 -17.25
N GLU A 85 -3.68 14.13 -17.62
CA GLU A 85 -4.88 13.73 -16.90
C GLU A 85 -4.62 12.43 -16.12
N GLY A 86 -5.20 12.30 -14.93
CA GLY A 86 -5.04 11.14 -14.06
C GLY A 86 -4.72 11.49 -12.60
N VAL A 87 -4.32 10.46 -11.85
CA VAL A 87 -3.93 10.56 -10.44
C VAL A 87 -2.41 10.58 -10.32
N TYR A 88 -1.89 11.64 -9.68
CA TYR A 88 -0.48 11.89 -9.42
C TYR A 88 -0.24 12.08 -7.93
N PHE A 89 1.03 12.10 -7.53
CA PHE A 89 1.44 12.34 -6.16
C PHE A 89 2.58 13.35 -6.11
N VAL A 90 2.53 14.24 -5.12
CA VAL A 90 3.61 15.16 -4.82
C VAL A 90 4.84 14.37 -4.39
N GLN A 91 6.00 14.62 -5.00
CA GLN A 91 7.26 13.94 -4.68
C GLN A 91 8.21 14.81 -3.86
N ARG A 92 8.41 16.07 -4.26
CA ARG A 92 9.39 16.97 -3.67
C ARG A 92 8.86 18.39 -3.61
N HIS A 93 9.29 19.11 -2.58
CA HIS A 93 9.12 20.55 -2.46
C HIS A 93 10.44 21.25 -2.81
N LEU A 94 10.38 22.18 -3.75
CA LEU A 94 11.50 22.97 -4.24
C LEU A 94 11.29 24.41 -3.77
N GLN A 95 12.24 24.95 -3.01
CA GLN A 95 12.18 26.31 -2.44
C GLN A 95 13.30 27.24 -2.97
N GLY A 96 13.99 26.83 -4.03
CA GLY A 96 15.13 27.59 -4.55
C GLY A 96 15.56 27.15 -5.94
N GLY A 97 16.33 28.02 -6.62
CA GLY A 97 16.81 27.79 -7.99
C GLY A 97 15.72 27.96 -9.06
N LEU A 98 14.60 28.59 -8.72
CA LEU A 98 13.46 28.80 -9.59
C LEU A 98 13.51 30.20 -10.23
N ASN A 99 13.21 30.28 -11.52
CA ASN A 99 12.96 31.57 -12.15
C ASN A 99 11.64 32.15 -11.60
N TYR A 100 11.73 33.20 -10.78
CA TYR A 100 10.57 33.74 -10.07
C TYR A 100 9.40 34.12 -10.97
N THR A 101 9.67 34.74 -12.13
CA THR A 101 8.62 35.14 -13.08
C THR A 101 7.84 33.94 -13.60
N LEU A 102 8.50 32.82 -13.87
CA LEU A 102 7.88 31.63 -14.43
C LEU A 102 7.32 30.66 -13.37
N TYR A 103 8.03 30.50 -12.26
CA TYR A 103 7.81 29.42 -11.28
C TYR A 103 7.56 29.93 -9.85
N GLY A 104 7.60 31.24 -9.62
CA GLY A 104 7.49 31.81 -8.27
C GLY A 104 8.69 31.45 -7.40
N ASP A 105 8.46 31.49 -6.09
CA ASP A 105 9.40 31.15 -5.02
C ASP A 105 9.44 29.65 -4.69
N GLN A 106 8.38 28.91 -4.99
CA GLN A 106 8.31 27.48 -4.70
C GLN A 106 7.56 26.63 -5.73
N ALA A 107 7.89 25.33 -5.76
CA ALA A 107 7.27 24.33 -6.62
C ALA A 107 7.19 22.96 -5.95
N PHE A 108 6.15 22.19 -6.28
CA PHE A 108 5.94 20.81 -5.88
C PHE A 108 5.98 19.91 -7.11
N THR A 109 6.91 18.96 -7.16
CA THR A 109 7.06 18.08 -8.32
C THR A 109 6.05 16.94 -8.27
N LEU A 110 5.44 16.58 -9.41
CA LEU A 110 4.53 15.44 -9.52
C LEU A 110 5.22 14.22 -10.15
N ASP A 111 4.69 13.03 -9.89
CA ASP A 111 5.23 11.74 -10.35
C ASP A 111 4.86 11.36 -11.80
N PHE A 112 4.55 12.33 -12.66
CA PHE A 112 4.40 12.09 -14.10
C PHE A 112 5.76 11.76 -14.76
N PRO A 113 5.87 10.70 -15.58
CA PRO A 113 4.83 9.71 -15.89
C PRO A 113 4.68 8.66 -14.78
N ASN A 114 3.44 8.47 -14.33
CA ASN A 114 3.06 7.43 -13.38
C ASN A 114 3.02 6.04 -14.09
N PRO A 115 2.76 4.93 -13.38
CA PRO A 115 2.70 3.60 -13.99
C PRO A 115 1.72 3.46 -15.17
N ILE A 116 0.55 4.09 -15.11
CA ILE A 116 -0.46 4.07 -16.19
C ILE A 116 0.03 4.86 -17.39
N ASP A 117 0.67 6.01 -17.16
CA ASP A 117 1.26 6.82 -18.23
C ASP A 117 2.31 6.02 -19.01
N ARG A 118 3.16 5.25 -18.30
CA ARG A 118 4.16 4.38 -18.92
C ARG A 118 3.55 3.25 -19.72
N ILE A 119 2.50 2.60 -19.20
CA ILE A 119 1.74 1.57 -19.93
C ILE A 119 1.18 2.15 -21.23
N LYS A 120 0.69 3.40 -21.18
CA LYS A 120 0.16 4.13 -22.35
C LYS A 120 1.26 4.71 -23.25
N GLY A 121 2.54 4.45 -22.97
CA GLY A 121 3.67 4.94 -23.77
C GLY A 121 3.88 6.44 -23.70
N LYS A 122 3.33 7.13 -22.68
CA LYS A 122 3.50 8.57 -22.53
C LYS A 122 4.94 8.93 -22.18
N THR A 123 5.42 10.05 -22.73
CA THR A 123 6.79 10.53 -22.50
C THR A 123 6.84 11.95 -21.94
N GLY A 124 8.01 12.33 -21.42
CA GLY A 124 8.27 13.62 -20.79
C GLY A 124 8.47 13.51 -19.29
N TYR A 125 8.62 14.66 -18.64
CA TYR A 125 8.91 14.81 -17.21
C TYR A 125 8.60 16.26 -16.80
N GLY A 126 8.81 16.60 -15.52
CA GLY A 126 8.81 18.00 -15.08
C GLY A 126 7.43 18.64 -15.00
N ILE A 127 6.39 17.85 -14.69
CA ILE A 127 5.07 18.39 -14.38
C ILE A 127 5.04 18.78 -12.90
N TRP A 128 4.92 20.07 -12.63
CA TRP A 128 4.95 20.63 -11.28
C TRP A 128 3.66 21.40 -10.97
N LEU A 129 3.34 21.48 -9.68
CA LEU A 129 2.47 22.51 -9.12
C LEU A 129 3.40 23.65 -8.65
N HIS A 130 3.28 24.86 -9.18
CA HIS A 130 4.22 25.93 -8.83
C HIS A 130 3.56 27.30 -8.72
N GLY A 131 4.26 28.21 -8.05
CA GLY A 131 3.83 29.61 -7.94
C GLY A 131 4.09 30.35 -9.24
N ARG A 132 3.66 31.61 -9.32
CA ARG A 132 3.95 32.44 -10.48
C ARG A 132 4.10 33.89 -10.08
N GLY A 133 5.20 34.50 -10.48
CA GLY A 133 5.51 35.91 -10.24
C GLY A 133 4.86 36.88 -11.22
N LYS A 134 4.07 36.40 -12.20
CA LYS A 134 3.31 37.21 -13.17
C LYS A 134 1.83 36.83 -13.14
N PRO A 135 0.91 37.72 -13.60
CA PRO A 135 -0.52 37.43 -13.65
C PRO A 135 -0.83 36.12 -14.38
N LEU A 136 -1.84 35.40 -13.89
CA LEU A 136 -2.31 34.18 -14.54
C LEU A 136 -3.04 34.52 -15.83
N VAL A 137 -2.61 33.87 -16.91
CA VAL A 137 -3.34 33.80 -18.18
C VAL A 137 -3.76 32.34 -18.34
N PRO A 138 -5.02 32.02 -18.65
CA PRO A 138 -5.46 30.65 -18.90
C PRO A 138 -4.57 29.95 -19.93
N ARG A 139 -4.21 28.69 -19.64
CA ARG A 139 -3.41 27.84 -20.54
C ARG A 139 -2.06 28.45 -20.95
N ASP A 140 -1.27 28.92 -19.98
CA ASP A 140 0.00 29.63 -20.22
C ASP A 140 1.23 28.93 -19.57
N THR A 141 1.15 27.60 -19.41
CA THR A 141 2.32 26.77 -19.03
C THR A 141 2.69 25.79 -20.15
N GLN A 142 3.84 25.12 -20.01
CA GLN A 142 4.23 24.02 -20.90
C GLN A 142 3.70 22.64 -20.41
N GLY A 143 2.78 22.63 -19.44
CA GLY A 143 2.19 21.42 -18.87
C GLY A 143 2.09 21.41 -17.35
N CYS A 144 2.79 22.31 -16.66
CA CYS A 144 2.66 22.52 -15.21
C CYS A 144 1.28 23.09 -14.84
N VAL A 145 0.92 22.99 -13.57
CA VAL A 145 -0.22 23.70 -12.97
C VAL A 145 0.36 24.86 -12.17
N ALA A 146 0.00 26.09 -12.54
CA ALA A 146 0.57 27.29 -11.93
C ALA A 146 -0.52 28.09 -11.19
N LEU A 147 -0.25 28.43 -9.94
CA LEU A 147 -1.04 29.34 -9.12
C LEU A 147 -0.27 30.68 -9.03
N THR A 148 -0.89 31.75 -8.50
CA THR A 148 -0.08 32.92 -8.13
C THR A 148 0.90 32.55 -7.01
N ALA A 149 2.04 33.22 -6.90
CA ALA A 149 2.97 32.98 -5.79
C ALA A 149 2.29 33.16 -4.42
N ALA A 150 1.45 34.21 -4.28
CA ALA A 150 0.70 34.46 -3.06
C ALA A 150 -0.27 33.32 -2.72
N ASP A 151 -1.00 32.80 -3.70
CA ASP A 151 -1.94 31.71 -3.50
C ASP A 151 -1.23 30.42 -3.11
N LEU A 152 -0.13 30.06 -3.79
CA LEU A 152 0.62 28.86 -3.43
C LEU A 152 1.21 28.96 -2.03
N ASN A 153 1.77 30.12 -1.66
CA ASN A 153 2.30 30.36 -0.31
C ASN A 153 1.21 30.19 0.76
N SER A 154 -0.03 30.61 0.45
CA SER A 154 -1.14 30.50 1.38
C SER A 154 -1.64 29.06 1.61
N ILE A 155 -1.16 28.09 0.85
CA ILE A 155 -1.51 26.66 0.98
C ILE A 155 -0.26 25.78 1.16
N GLU A 156 0.93 26.36 1.34
CA GLU A 156 2.19 25.61 1.42
C GLU A 156 2.14 24.48 2.46
N THR A 157 1.60 24.76 3.65
CA THR A 157 1.47 23.78 4.74
C THR A 157 0.43 22.70 4.48
N GLU A 158 -0.43 22.88 3.47
CA GLU A 158 -1.45 21.93 3.06
C GLU A 158 -0.92 20.93 2.03
N VAL A 159 0.22 21.21 1.39
CA VAL A 159 0.82 20.41 0.32
C VAL A 159 2.12 19.76 0.81
N SER A 160 2.09 18.43 0.95
CA SER A 160 3.25 17.64 1.40
C SER A 160 3.61 16.55 0.39
N PRO A 161 4.86 16.04 0.39
CA PRO A 161 5.18 14.78 -0.27
C PRO A 161 4.17 13.68 0.08
N GLY A 162 3.79 12.91 -0.94
CA GLY A 162 2.79 11.86 -0.84
C GLY A 162 1.34 12.32 -0.95
N LEU A 163 1.05 13.63 -0.95
CA LEU A 163 -0.30 14.13 -1.16
C LEU A 163 -0.79 13.79 -2.58
N PRO A 164 -1.99 13.19 -2.75
CA PRO A 164 -2.53 12.90 -4.07
C PRO A 164 -3.00 14.17 -4.78
N VAL A 165 -2.84 14.19 -6.10
CA VAL A 165 -3.26 15.25 -7.02
C VAL A 165 -4.02 14.62 -8.18
N VAL A 166 -5.32 14.89 -8.25
CA VAL A 166 -6.20 14.44 -9.32
C VAL A 166 -6.27 15.54 -10.37
N ILE A 167 -5.88 15.26 -11.61
CA ILE A 167 -5.95 16.22 -12.71
C ILE A 167 -6.94 15.71 -13.75
N THR A 168 -7.99 16.47 -14.01
CA THR A 168 -9.10 16.11 -14.90
C THR A 168 -9.20 17.10 -16.05
N HIS A 169 -9.94 16.75 -17.10
CA HIS A 169 -10.41 17.76 -18.04
C HIS A 169 -11.48 18.62 -17.37
N SER A 170 -12.57 17.99 -16.88
CA SER A 170 -13.62 18.62 -16.08
C SER A 170 -13.95 17.75 -14.86
N MET A 171 -14.31 18.36 -13.73
CA MET A 171 -14.69 17.64 -12.51
C MET A 171 -15.94 18.21 -11.86
N GLU A 172 -16.84 17.32 -11.45
CA GLU A 172 -17.94 17.64 -10.54
C GLU A 172 -17.80 16.89 -9.20
N ILE A 173 -18.38 17.43 -8.13
CA ILE A 173 -18.54 16.71 -6.86
C ILE A 173 -19.99 16.25 -6.76
N GLY A 174 -20.20 14.94 -6.64
CA GLY A 174 -21.54 14.36 -6.54
C GLY A 174 -22.25 14.79 -5.26
N GLU A 175 -23.50 15.24 -5.37
CA GLU A 175 -24.32 15.71 -4.24
C GLU A 175 -24.61 14.61 -3.21
N LYS A 176 -24.72 13.36 -3.69
CA LYS A 176 -25.00 12.18 -2.87
C LYS A 176 -23.72 11.35 -2.67
N PRO A 177 -23.58 10.62 -1.55
CA PRO A 177 -22.53 9.64 -1.41
C PRO A 177 -22.51 8.63 -2.56
N ALA A 178 -21.34 8.05 -2.79
CA ALA A 178 -21.15 7.01 -3.79
C ALA A 178 -22.17 5.88 -3.62
N SER A 179 -22.70 5.39 -4.74
CA SER A 179 -23.62 4.25 -4.79
C SER A 179 -23.40 3.46 -6.07
N GLY A 180 -24.04 2.29 -6.19
CA GLY A 180 -23.91 1.41 -7.34
C GLY A 180 -22.47 0.95 -7.57
N GLU A 181 -22.06 0.85 -8.85
CA GLU A 181 -20.77 0.30 -9.25
C GLU A 181 -19.58 1.05 -8.63
N TYR A 182 -19.65 2.38 -8.55
CA TYR A 182 -18.58 3.19 -7.98
C TYR A 182 -18.28 2.82 -6.52
N ALA A 183 -19.32 2.70 -5.68
CA ALA A 183 -19.15 2.29 -4.29
C ALA A 183 -18.62 0.86 -4.19
N SER A 184 -19.17 -0.06 -5.00
CA SER A 184 -18.71 -1.46 -4.99
C SER A 184 -17.26 -1.61 -5.45
N ASP A 185 -16.79 -0.82 -6.41
CA ASP A 185 -15.42 -0.85 -6.87
C ASP A 185 -14.44 -0.40 -5.77
N PHE A 186 -14.80 0.64 -5.00
CA PHE A 186 -13.98 1.10 -3.87
C PHE A 186 -13.85 0.03 -2.78
N ASP A 187 -14.95 -0.62 -2.41
CA ASP A 187 -14.94 -1.68 -1.41
C ASP A 187 -14.22 -2.93 -1.90
N ALA A 188 -14.41 -3.30 -3.18
CA ALA A 188 -13.72 -4.42 -3.81
C ALA A 188 -12.20 -4.19 -3.87
N LEU A 189 -11.74 -2.97 -4.15
CA LEU A 189 -10.33 -2.61 -4.17
C LEU A 189 -9.69 -2.64 -2.78
N ALA A 190 -10.41 -2.18 -1.75
CA ALA A 190 -9.94 -2.29 -0.37
C ALA A 190 -9.75 -3.76 0.03
N LEU A 191 -10.73 -4.60 -0.28
CA LEU A 191 -10.66 -6.04 -0.05
C LEU A 191 -9.55 -6.71 -0.89
N ALA A 192 -9.33 -6.26 -2.13
CA ALA A 192 -8.26 -6.76 -2.99
C ALA A 192 -6.87 -6.49 -2.41
N VAL A 193 -6.66 -5.33 -1.76
CA VAL A 193 -5.42 -5.01 -1.05
C VAL A 193 -5.20 -5.94 0.15
N GLU A 194 -6.25 -6.18 0.96
CA GLU A 194 -6.18 -7.09 2.11
C GLU A 194 -5.85 -8.53 1.67
N ASN A 195 -6.53 -9.02 0.63
CA ASN A 195 -6.27 -10.33 0.03
C ASN A 195 -4.85 -10.43 -0.56
N TRP A 196 -4.38 -9.38 -1.22
CA TRP A 196 -3.01 -9.30 -1.75
C TRP A 196 -1.97 -9.42 -0.62
N ALA A 197 -2.18 -8.71 0.51
CA ALA A 197 -1.31 -8.77 1.67
C ALA A 197 -1.31 -10.17 2.30
N GLN A 198 -2.48 -10.78 2.46
CA GLN A 198 -2.62 -12.13 3.00
C GLN A 198 -1.93 -13.19 2.11
N ARG A 199 -2.09 -13.11 0.78
CA ARG A 199 -1.41 -14.03 -0.16
C ARG A 199 0.10 -13.88 -0.09
N TRP A 200 0.61 -12.65 0.10
CA TRP A 200 2.03 -12.41 0.30
C TRP A 200 2.51 -12.98 1.64
N GLU A 201 1.81 -12.69 2.73
CA GLU A 201 2.11 -13.18 4.08
C GLU A 201 2.21 -14.71 4.14
N THR A 202 1.24 -15.38 3.51
CA THR A 202 1.17 -16.84 3.43
C THR A 202 2.12 -17.45 2.39
N ARG A 203 2.85 -16.62 1.64
CA ARG A 203 3.75 -17.05 0.54
C ARG A 203 3.01 -17.88 -0.51
N SER A 204 1.75 -17.57 -0.75
CA SER A 204 0.92 -18.28 -1.71
C SER A 204 1.39 -18.03 -3.14
N GLY A 205 1.40 -19.07 -3.99
CA GLY A 205 1.62 -18.92 -5.43
C GLY A 205 0.56 -18.00 -6.08
N SER A 206 -0.65 -17.97 -5.53
CA SER A 206 -1.74 -17.10 -6.01
C SER A 206 -1.52 -15.61 -5.73
N PHE A 207 -0.45 -15.25 -5.02
CA PHE A 207 0.00 -13.86 -4.92
C PHE A 207 0.25 -13.24 -6.30
N PHE A 208 0.76 -14.03 -7.24
CA PHE A 208 1.08 -13.56 -8.59
C PHE A 208 -0.16 -13.37 -9.46
N ASP A 209 -1.28 -14.03 -9.15
CA ASP A 209 -2.56 -13.86 -9.87
C ASP A 209 -3.17 -12.47 -9.63
N CYS A 210 -2.70 -11.74 -8.62
CA CYS A 210 -3.13 -10.36 -8.38
C CYS A 210 -2.62 -9.39 -9.45
N TYR A 211 -1.74 -9.81 -10.37
CA TYR A 211 -1.04 -8.93 -11.30
C TYR A 211 -1.39 -9.21 -12.76
N ASP A 212 -1.39 -8.17 -13.58
CA ASP A 212 -1.33 -8.31 -15.05
C ASP A 212 0.15 -8.35 -15.45
N PRO A 213 0.65 -9.49 -15.99
CA PRO A 213 2.08 -9.65 -16.25
C PRO A 213 2.60 -8.72 -17.36
N VAL A 214 1.78 -8.44 -18.37
CA VAL A 214 2.17 -7.63 -19.52
C VAL A 214 2.23 -6.16 -19.12
N LYS A 215 1.14 -5.65 -18.54
CA LYS A 215 1.07 -4.24 -18.13
C LYS A 215 2.02 -3.92 -16.98
N PHE A 216 2.22 -4.85 -16.04
CA PHE A 216 3.25 -4.72 -15.01
C PHE A 216 4.63 -4.52 -15.62
N SER A 217 5.00 -5.32 -16.61
CA SER A 217 6.32 -5.25 -17.26
C SER A 217 6.53 -3.94 -18.03
N LEU A 218 5.46 -3.29 -18.49
CA LEU A 218 5.52 -1.98 -19.14
C LEU A 218 5.66 -0.82 -18.15
N SER A 219 5.23 -1.00 -16.90
CA SER A 219 5.15 0.08 -15.91
C SER A 219 6.29 0.09 -14.90
N ASP A 220 6.84 -1.09 -14.59
CA ASP A 220 7.95 -1.29 -13.66
C ASP A 220 9.32 -1.30 -14.37
N SER A 221 10.37 -1.13 -13.58
CA SER A 221 11.78 -1.24 -13.99
C SER A 221 12.24 -2.67 -14.27
N VAL A 222 11.44 -3.67 -13.90
CA VAL A 222 11.74 -5.10 -14.07
C VAL A 222 10.55 -5.81 -14.71
N SER A 223 10.82 -6.87 -15.48
CA SER A 223 9.75 -7.71 -16.02
C SER A 223 8.99 -8.43 -14.90
N PHE A 224 7.77 -8.85 -15.20
CA PHE A 224 6.96 -9.62 -14.26
C PHE A 224 7.64 -10.94 -13.87
N GLU A 225 8.31 -11.62 -14.79
CA GLU A 225 9.05 -12.87 -14.54
C GLU A 225 10.21 -12.62 -13.57
N ALA A 226 10.96 -11.54 -13.75
CA ALA A 226 12.06 -11.17 -12.86
C ALA A 226 11.54 -10.81 -11.45
N PHE A 227 10.42 -10.07 -11.37
CA PHE A 227 9.73 -9.76 -10.13
C PHE A 227 9.25 -11.03 -9.42
N LYS A 228 8.59 -11.94 -10.15
CA LYS A 228 8.08 -13.21 -9.65
C LYS A 228 9.21 -14.08 -9.11
N ALA A 229 10.27 -14.30 -9.89
CA ALA A 229 11.41 -15.08 -9.48
C ALA A 229 12.11 -14.48 -8.24
N HIS A 230 12.20 -13.15 -8.14
CA HIS A 230 12.72 -12.49 -6.95
C HIS A 230 11.86 -12.76 -5.71
N LYS A 231 10.53 -12.64 -5.83
CA LYS A 231 9.59 -12.90 -4.74
C LYS A 231 9.59 -14.36 -4.30
N GLU A 232 9.61 -15.30 -5.23
CA GLU A 232 9.71 -16.74 -4.91
C GLU A 232 11.00 -17.04 -4.14
N ARG A 233 12.15 -16.46 -4.52
CA ARG A 233 13.39 -16.58 -3.74
C ARG A 233 13.23 -16.06 -2.31
N LEU A 234 12.51 -14.96 -2.10
CA LEU A 234 12.21 -14.45 -0.75
C LEU A 234 11.25 -15.37 0.01
N PHE A 235 10.25 -15.95 -0.65
CA PHE A 235 9.30 -16.89 -0.06
C PHE A 235 10.00 -18.15 0.45
N HIS A 236 11.01 -18.64 -0.27
CA HIS A 236 11.85 -19.76 0.15
C HIS A 236 12.89 -19.39 1.21
N ARG A 237 13.40 -18.15 1.19
CA ARG A 237 14.44 -17.69 2.12
C ARG A 237 13.92 -17.55 3.54
N TYR A 238 12.75 -16.95 3.71
CA TYR A 238 12.24 -16.58 5.03
C TYR A 238 11.33 -17.66 5.60
N ASP A 239 11.58 -18.03 6.87
CA ASP A 239 10.74 -19.00 7.60
C ASP A 239 9.31 -18.51 7.76
N TRP A 240 9.13 -17.20 7.94
CA TRP A 240 7.85 -16.51 8.03
C TRP A 240 7.95 -15.12 7.39
N ILE A 241 6.81 -14.62 6.96
CA ILE A 241 6.61 -13.26 6.46
C ILE A 241 5.37 -12.74 7.19
N GLN A 242 5.35 -11.44 7.52
CA GLN A 242 4.15 -10.72 7.90
C GLN A 242 3.99 -9.49 7.02
N VAL A 243 2.76 -9.23 6.58
CA VAL A 243 2.42 -8.09 5.73
C VAL A 243 1.23 -7.39 6.32
N LEU A 244 1.52 -6.38 7.13
CA LEU A 244 0.51 -5.51 7.70
C LEU A 244 0.21 -4.38 6.70
N VAL A 245 -1.08 -4.20 6.39
CA VAL A 245 -1.59 -3.04 5.65
C VAL A 245 -2.56 -2.26 6.53
N ASP A 246 -2.51 -0.93 6.45
CA ASP A 246 -3.39 -0.05 7.21
C ASP A 246 -3.67 1.26 6.45
N ASP A 247 -4.78 1.91 6.80
CA ASP A 247 -5.27 3.13 6.15
C ASP A 247 -5.41 3.00 4.62
N ILE A 248 -6.15 1.98 4.16
CA ILE A 248 -6.34 1.75 2.72
C ILE A 248 -7.26 2.82 2.12
N ARG A 249 -6.69 3.63 1.24
CA ARG A 249 -7.35 4.68 0.46
C ARG A 249 -7.43 4.33 -1.01
N VAL A 250 -8.46 4.83 -1.68
CA VAL A 250 -8.77 4.58 -3.09
C VAL A 250 -9.04 5.91 -3.79
N LEU A 251 -8.46 6.08 -4.98
CA LEU A 251 -8.73 7.20 -5.89
C LEU A 251 -9.04 6.68 -7.29
N PRO A 252 -10.09 7.18 -7.95
CA PRO A 252 -10.39 6.84 -9.33
C PRO A 252 -9.53 7.65 -10.31
N GLY A 253 -9.05 6.98 -11.36
CA GLY A 253 -8.51 7.59 -12.56
C GLY A 253 -9.45 7.41 -13.76
N PRO A 254 -9.05 7.81 -14.98
CA PRO A 254 -9.86 7.66 -16.19
C PRO A 254 -10.31 6.21 -16.49
N ASP A 255 -9.36 5.27 -16.46
CA ASP A 255 -9.56 3.85 -16.83
C ASP A 255 -8.85 2.91 -15.84
N TYR A 256 -8.62 3.39 -14.62
CA TYR A 256 -7.89 2.69 -13.57
C TYR A 256 -8.27 3.23 -12.19
N TYR A 257 -7.84 2.54 -11.15
CA TYR A 257 -7.87 3.05 -9.77
C TYR A 257 -6.47 3.01 -9.15
N VAL A 258 -6.22 3.89 -8.19
CA VAL A 258 -5.02 3.82 -7.34
C VAL A 258 -5.46 3.52 -5.93
N THR A 259 -4.92 2.44 -5.36
CA THR A 259 -4.93 2.28 -3.91
C THR A 259 -3.61 2.73 -3.33
N TYR A 260 -3.65 3.41 -2.19
CA TYR A 260 -2.46 3.67 -1.41
C TYR A 260 -2.74 3.49 0.08
N PHE A 261 -1.75 2.96 0.78
CA PHE A 261 -1.89 2.48 2.14
C PHE A 261 -0.53 2.41 2.81
N THR A 262 -0.52 2.43 4.14
CA THR A 262 0.68 2.14 4.89
C THR A 262 0.95 0.63 4.88
N GLN A 263 2.19 0.23 4.66
CA GLN A 263 2.61 -1.16 4.62
C GLN A 263 3.75 -1.36 5.61
N TYR A 264 3.62 -2.37 6.47
CA TYR A 264 4.69 -2.87 7.33
C TYR A 264 4.98 -4.33 6.98
N TYR A 265 6.08 -4.55 6.28
CA TYR A 265 6.57 -5.88 5.92
C TYR A 265 7.64 -6.29 6.92
N ARG A 266 7.50 -7.51 7.44
CA ARG A 266 8.47 -8.07 8.39
C ARG A 266 8.78 -9.52 8.06
N ALA A 267 10.05 -9.87 8.19
CA ALA A 267 10.58 -11.23 8.12
C ALA A 267 11.71 -11.36 9.16
N PRO A 268 12.27 -12.57 9.40
CA PRO A 268 13.41 -12.72 10.30
C PRO A 268 14.54 -11.74 9.98
N ASN A 269 14.90 -10.89 10.95
CA ASN A 269 15.97 -9.88 10.84
C ASN A 269 15.80 -8.87 9.68
N TYR A 270 14.58 -8.66 9.19
CA TYR A 270 14.33 -7.73 8.09
C TYR A 270 12.97 -7.03 8.24
N VAL A 271 12.97 -5.71 8.12
CA VAL A 271 11.77 -4.86 8.17
C VAL A 271 11.85 -3.86 7.03
N THR A 272 10.73 -3.67 6.35
CA THR A 272 10.53 -2.51 5.47
C THR A 272 9.16 -1.91 5.72
N GLN A 273 9.09 -0.59 5.77
CA GLN A 273 7.85 0.14 6.02
C GLN A 273 7.77 1.41 5.22
N GLY A 274 6.57 1.80 4.84
CA GLY A 274 6.33 2.97 4.00
C GLY A 274 4.92 3.02 3.45
N ILE A 275 4.70 3.94 2.52
CA ILE A 275 3.45 4.08 1.78
C ILE A 275 3.57 3.27 0.50
N LYS A 276 2.70 2.28 0.34
CA LYS A 276 2.57 1.48 -0.86
C LYS A 276 1.50 2.10 -1.75
N ARG A 277 1.75 2.10 -3.06
CA ARG A 277 0.73 2.42 -4.08
C ARG A 277 0.58 1.24 -5.02
N LEU A 278 -0.66 0.88 -5.35
CA LEU A 278 -0.99 -0.13 -6.35
C LEU A 278 -1.96 0.48 -7.36
N TYR A 279 -1.67 0.30 -8.65
CA TYR A 279 -2.48 0.77 -9.76
C TYR A 279 -3.24 -0.41 -10.33
N TRP A 280 -4.56 -0.27 -10.46
CA TRP A 280 -5.47 -1.36 -10.76
C TRP A 280 -6.26 -1.09 -12.03
N GLN A 281 -6.36 -2.09 -12.90
CA GLN A 281 -7.29 -2.08 -14.02
C GLN A 281 -8.11 -3.37 -14.00
N LYS A 282 -9.37 -3.30 -14.41
CA LYS A 282 -10.18 -4.49 -14.68
C LYS A 282 -9.61 -5.22 -15.89
N ASP A 283 -9.47 -6.53 -15.80
CA ASP A 283 -9.18 -7.39 -16.95
C ASP A 283 -10.46 -7.67 -17.77
N ALA A 284 -10.35 -8.51 -18.80
CA ALA A 284 -11.48 -8.85 -19.67
C ALA A 284 -12.64 -9.58 -18.94
N SER A 285 -12.38 -10.17 -17.77
CA SER A 285 -13.40 -10.78 -16.91
C SER A 285 -14.00 -9.82 -15.88
N GLY A 286 -13.52 -8.58 -15.83
CA GLY A 286 -13.93 -7.57 -14.86
C GLY A 286 -13.19 -7.64 -13.52
N GLU A 287 -12.21 -8.53 -13.36
CA GLU A 287 -11.42 -8.63 -12.14
C GLU A 287 -10.31 -7.58 -12.09
N PHE A 288 -10.12 -6.96 -10.93
CA PHE A 288 -9.02 -6.00 -10.73
C PHE A 288 -7.66 -6.70 -10.72
N ARG A 289 -6.76 -6.24 -11.59
CA ARG A 289 -5.35 -6.64 -11.64
C ARG A 289 -4.44 -5.47 -11.34
N ILE A 290 -3.39 -5.73 -10.57
CA ILE A 290 -2.30 -4.78 -10.35
C ILE A 290 -1.50 -4.68 -11.65
N VAL A 291 -1.52 -3.50 -12.26
CA VAL A 291 -0.77 -3.19 -13.48
C VAL A 291 0.48 -2.37 -13.20
N GLY A 292 0.61 -1.81 -12.00
CA GLY A 292 1.74 -0.98 -11.61
C GLY A 292 1.79 -0.72 -10.12
N ARG A 293 2.93 -0.22 -9.64
CA ARG A 293 3.15 0.00 -8.21
C ARG A 293 4.07 1.19 -7.94
N GLY A 294 3.87 1.81 -6.78
CA GLY A 294 4.72 2.86 -6.23
C GLY A 294 5.15 2.54 -4.81
N TRP A 295 6.22 3.19 -4.35
CA TRP A 295 6.71 3.11 -2.98
C TRP A 295 7.22 4.48 -2.55
N GLU A 296 6.87 4.88 -1.34
CA GLU A 296 7.40 6.07 -0.68
C GLU A 296 7.76 5.71 0.75
N ASN A 297 8.90 6.22 1.24
CA ASN A 297 9.31 6.01 2.62
C ASN A 297 8.43 6.90 3.53
N SER A 298 7.82 6.30 4.55
CA SER A 298 7.13 7.07 5.58
C SER A 298 8.12 7.42 6.70
N PRO A 299 8.14 8.68 7.20
CA PRO A 299 8.92 9.04 8.38
C PRO A 299 8.33 8.45 9.68
N VAL A 300 7.05 8.05 9.66
CA VAL A 300 6.37 7.46 10.81
C VAL A 300 6.57 5.95 10.80
N THR A 301 7.09 5.41 11.90
CA THR A 301 7.24 3.97 12.10
C THR A 301 5.91 3.34 12.49
N LEU A 302 5.57 2.21 11.89
CA LEU A 302 4.38 1.40 12.19
C LEU A 302 4.65 0.36 13.29
N ASP A 303 5.81 0.40 13.94
CA ASP A 303 6.21 -0.50 15.02
C ASP A 303 5.17 -0.59 16.15
N ALA A 304 4.59 0.55 16.56
CA ALA A 304 3.56 0.59 17.61
C ALA A 304 2.27 -0.13 17.18
N LEU A 305 1.78 0.17 15.97
CA LEU A 305 0.60 -0.49 15.40
C LEU A 305 0.83 -1.99 15.21
N TYR A 306 2.02 -2.36 14.72
CA TYR A 306 2.41 -3.76 14.56
C TYR A 306 2.48 -4.49 15.90
N LEU A 307 3.05 -3.87 16.94
CA LEU A 307 3.11 -4.44 18.29
C LEU A 307 1.72 -4.59 18.91
N GLU A 308 0.84 -3.61 18.74
CA GLU A 308 -0.55 -3.65 19.20
C GLU A 308 -1.32 -4.83 18.57
N ARG A 309 -1.28 -4.96 17.23
CA ARG A 309 -1.94 -6.08 16.53
C ARG A 309 -1.33 -7.43 16.94
N SER A 310 0.00 -7.52 17.00
CA SER A 310 0.67 -8.75 17.44
C SER A 310 0.30 -9.12 18.88
N GLN A 311 0.16 -8.13 19.78
CA GLN A 311 -0.27 -8.37 21.16
C GLN A 311 -1.69 -8.93 21.20
N ALA A 312 -2.62 -8.36 20.43
CA ALA A 312 -4.00 -8.83 20.36
C ALA A 312 -4.09 -10.29 19.90
N GLU A 313 -3.22 -10.72 18.99
CA GLU A 313 -3.14 -12.09 18.50
C GLU A 313 -2.41 -13.05 19.46
N ILE A 314 -1.34 -12.60 20.12
CA ILE A 314 -0.51 -13.43 21.01
C ILE A 314 -1.16 -13.62 22.39
N ALA A 315 -1.88 -12.63 22.92
CA ALA A 315 -2.52 -12.71 24.23
C ALA A 315 -3.42 -13.96 24.43
N PRO A 316 -4.36 -14.30 23.52
CA PRO A 316 -5.14 -15.53 23.65
C PRO A 316 -4.29 -16.80 23.53
N VAL A 317 -3.24 -16.79 22.69
CA VAL A 317 -2.31 -17.92 22.55
C VAL A 317 -1.53 -18.16 23.84
N LEU A 318 -1.07 -17.08 24.50
CA LEU A 318 -0.36 -17.14 25.77
C LEU A 318 -1.23 -17.74 26.88
N ASP A 319 -2.51 -17.33 26.97
CA ASP A 319 -3.43 -17.90 27.97
C ASP A 319 -3.77 -19.37 27.67
N ALA A 320 -3.96 -19.73 26.40
CA ALA A 320 -4.20 -21.12 26.00
C ALA A 320 -2.99 -22.02 26.33
N TRP A 321 -1.77 -21.54 26.07
CA TRP A 321 -0.53 -22.21 26.47
C TRP A 321 -0.44 -22.42 27.99
N ARG A 322 -0.77 -21.38 28.78
CA ARG A 322 -0.79 -21.45 30.25
C ARG A 322 -1.82 -22.48 30.74
N LYS A 323 -3.01 -22.50 30.14
CA LYS A 323 -4.08 -23.46 30.47
C LYS A 323 -3.67 -24.89 30.15
N ALA A 324 -3.06 -25.14 29.00
CA ALA A 324 -2.56 -26.47 28.63
C ALA A 324 -1.46 -26.95 29.60
N TRP A 325 -0.55 -26.05 30.01
CA TRP A 325 0.43 -26.35 31.05
C TRP A 325 -0.26 -26.74 32.36
N LEU A 326 -1.19 -25.93 32.87
CA LEU A 326 -1.90 -26.22 34.11
C LEU A 326 -2.67 -27.54 34.07
N ALA A 327 -3.27 -27.86 32.93
CA ALA A 327 -4.06 -29.08 32.72
C ALA A 327 -3.22 -30.35 32.49
N GLN A 328 -1.88 -30.23 32.42
CA GLN A 328 -0.98 -31.31 32.00
C GLN A 328 -1.29 -31.86 30.60
N ASP A 329 -1.94 -31.05 29.77
CA ASP A 329 -2.23 -31.39 28.38
C ASP A 329 -0.94 -31.25 27.56
N LEU A 330 -0.21 -32.37 27.44
CA LEU A 330 1.06 -32.40 26.73
C LEU A 330 0.91 -32.08 25.25
N ASP A 331 -0.19 -32.50 24.61
CA ASP A 331 -0.40 -32.33 23.17
C ASP A 331 -0.83 -30.88 22.88
N GLY A 332 -1.74 -30.33 23.69
CA GLY A 332 -2.07 -28.90 23.65
C GLY A 332 -0.85 -28.04 23.94
N TYR A 333 -0.07 -28.35 24.98
CA TYR A 333 1.16 -27.62 25.32
C TYR A 333 2.18 -27.68 24.17
N ALA A 334 2.37 -28.85 23.56
CA ALA A 334 3.23 -29.05 22.39
C ALA A 334 2.83 -28.18 21.19
N SER A 335 1.53 -28.01 20.99
CA SER A 335 1.00 -27.29 19.84
C SER A 335 1.46 -25.83 19.78
N PHE A 336 1.82 -25.24 20.93
CA PHE A 336 2.29 -23.84 21.00
C PHE A 336 3.78 -23.67 20.70
N TYR A 337 4.57 -24.75 20.65
CA TYR A 337 6.01 -24.65 20.37
C TYR A 337 6.32 -24.91 18.90
N GLN A 338 7.23 -24.10 18.36
CA GLN A 338 7.76 -24.34 17.03
C GLN A 338 8.66 -25.59 17.02
N LYS A 339 8.78 -26.27 15.87
CA LYS A 339 9.53 -27.54 15.71
C LYS A 339 10.94 -27.50 16.31
N LYS A 340 11.69 -26.42 16.07
CA LYS A 340 13.07 -26.14 16.51
C LYS A 340 13.13 -25.24 17.76
N ALA A 341 12.05 -25.14 18.52
CA ALA A 341 12.00 -24.28 19.70
C ALA A 341 13.11 -24.61 20.71
N LYS A 342 13.58 -23.59 21.43
CA LYS A 342 14.61 -23.71 22.47
C LYS A 342 14.05 -23.38 23.84
N GLN A 343 14.24 -24.23 24.84
CA GLN A 343 13.82 -24.00 26.22
C GLN A 343 14.94 -24.41 27.20
N ASP A 344 15.57 -23.41 27.83
CA ASP A 344 16.60 -23.60 28.88
C ASP A 344 17.64 -24.69 28.50
N GLY A 345 18.27 -24.53 27.33
CA GLY A 345 19.29 -25.46 26.80
C GLY A 345 18.74 -26.66 26.01
N ARG A 346 17.44 -26.96 26.11
CA ARG A 346 16.80 -28.01 25.29
C ARG A 346 16.50 -27.49 23.90
N ILE A 347 16.79 -28.30 22.89
CA ILE A 347 16.59 -27.95 21.48
C ILE A 347 15.56 -28.89 20.87
N GLY A 348 14.55 -28.30 20.24
CA GLY A 348 13.49 -29.00 19.55
C GLY A 348 12.30 -29.31 20.46
N ARG A 349 11.10 -29.23 19.86
CA ARG A 349 9.82 -29.46 20.54
C ARG A 349 9.78 -30.80 21.28
N TYR A 350 10.33 -31.87 20.68
CA TYR A 350 10.33 -33.19 21.30
C TYR A 350 11.12 -33.24 22.62
N ALA A 351 12.31 -32.63 22.68
CA ALA A 351 13.13 -32.61 23.90
C ALA A 351 12.47 -31.80 25.02
N ILE A 352 11.77 -30.73 24.66
CA ILE A 352 10.97 -29.91 25.60
C ILE A 352 9.85 -30.76 26.21
N LEU A 353 9.13 -31.51 25.37
CA LEU A 353 7.99 -32.31 25.80
C LEU A 353 8.40 -33.54 26.62
N ASP A 354 9.46 -34.23 26.23
CA ASP A 354 9.95 -35.36 27.03
C ASP A 354 10.34 -34.92 28.44
N HIS A 355 11.01 -33.77 28.55
CA HIS A 355 11.31 -33.17 29.84
C HIS A 355 10.04 -32.86 30.65
N LYS A 356 9.04 -32.21 30.05
CA LYS A 356 7.78 -31.89 30.73
C LYS A 356 6.98 -33.12 31.12
N ARG A 357 6.90 -34.13 30.26
CA ARG A 357 6.26 -35.43 30.53
C ARG A 357 6.84 -36.09 31.77
N ASN A 358 8.17 -36.10 31.90
CA ASN A 358 8.85 -36.68 33.05
C ASN A 358 8.73 -35.80 34.31
N LEU A 359 8.78 -34.48 34.17
CA LEU A 359 8.61 -33.54 35.28
C LEU A 359 7.21 -33.64 35.90
N TRP A 360 6.17 -33.69 35.08
CA TRP A 360 4.78 -33.67 35.56
C TRP A 360 4.33 -34.95 36.25
N LYS A 361 5.00 -36.09 36.00
CA LYS A 361 4.79 -37.34 36.76
C LYS A 361 5.13 -37.19 38.24
N ARG A 362 6.13 -36.37 38.57
CA ARG A 362 6.65 -36.18 39.94
C ARG A 362 6.26 -34.85 40.58
N SER A 363 5.95 -33.84 39.77
CA SER A 363 5.67 -32.47 40.20
C SER A 363 4.59 -31.90 39.26
N ALA A 364 3.37 -32.39 39.44
CA ALA A 364 2.21 -31.95 38.67
C ALA A 364 1.91 -30.47 38.95
N PRO A 365 1.68 -29.63 37.93
CA PRO A 365 1.27 -28.25 38.12
C PRO A 365 -0.03 -28.16 38.92
N GLN A 366 -0.07 -27.24 39.88
CA GLN A 366 -1.25 -26.85 40.65
C GLN A 366 -1.63 -25.40 40.38
N ARG A 367 -0.64 -24.53 40.15
CA ARG A 367 -0.83 -23.12 39.79
C ARG A 367 0.18 -22.68 38.74
N VAL A 368 -0.30 -21.94 37.75
CA VAL A 368 0.52 -21.24 36.77
C VAL A 368 -0.03 -19.81 36.63
N GLY A 369 0.53 -18.88 37.39
CA GLY A 369 0.17 -17.46 37.39
C GLY A 369 1.12 -16.62 36.56
N LEU A 370 0.57 -15.68 35.80
CA LEU A 370 1.30 -14.73 34.97
C LEU A 370 0.99 -13.32 35.48
N GLU A 371 2.01 -12.56 35.87
CA GLU A 371 1.90 -11.18 36.32
C GLU A 371 2.80 -10.27 35.48
N LYS A 372 2.43 -8.98 35.37
CA LYS A 372 3.24 -7.94 34.70
C LYS A 372 3.67 -8.35 33.28
N VAL A 373 2.71 -8.79 32.46
CA VAL A 373 2.96 -9.19 31.07
C VAL A 373 3.34 -7.97 30.25
N HIS A 374 4.47 -8.06 29.54
CA HIS A 374 4.99 -7.00 28.68
C HIS A 374 5.44 -7.56 27.33
N TYR A 375 5.10 -6.84 26.27
CA TYR A 375 5.36 -7.19 24.88
C TYR A 375 6.39 -6.24 24.29
N ARG A 376 7.34 -6.76 23.51
CA ARG A 376 8.29 -5.95 22.75
C ARG A 376 8.66 -6.63 21.44
N ILE A 377 8.96 -5.81 20.44
CA ILE A 377 9.56 -6.30 19.19
C ILE A 377 10.99 -6.78 19.49
N ALA A 378 11.32 -7.99 19.04
CA ALA A 378 12.66 -8.60 19.12
C ALA A 378 13.11 -9.04 17.72
N SER A 379 14.40 -9.15 17.42
CA SER A 379 14.90 -9.46 16.05
C SER A 379 14.19 -10.64 15.35
N ASP A 380 13.92 -11.70 16.11
CA ASP A 380 13.36 -12.96 15.59
C ASP A 380 11.82 -13.01 15.62
N GLY A 381 11.14 -12.06 16.28
CA GLY A 381 9.69 -12.13 16.52
C GLY A 381 9.17 -11.11 17.55
N ILE A 382 8.27 -11.54 18.42
CA ILE A 382 7.74 -10.74 19.54
C ILE A 382 8.17 -11.40 20.86
N GLU A 383 8.91 -10.69 21.70
CA GLU A 383 9.19 -11.14 23.05
C GLU A 383 8.04 -10.76 23.98
N VAL A 384 7.52 -11.76 24.69
CA VAL A 384 6.58 -11.62 25.79
C VAL A 384 7.31 -11.97 27.07
N SER A 385 7.41 -11.02 27.99
CA SER A 385 8.05 -11.22 29.30
C SER A 385 7.05 -11.02 30.42
N PHE A 386 7.14 -11.84 31.46
CA PHE A 386 6.22 -11.79 32.61
C PHE A 386 6.87 -12.39 33.85
N ILE A 387 6.27 -12.11 35.01
CA ILE A 387 6.57 -12.80 36.25
C ILE A 387 5.71 -14.06 36.32
N GLN A 388 6.36 -15.21 36.43
CA GLN A 388 5.75 -16.50 36.68
C GLN A 388 5.62 -16.71 38.19
N ASN A 389 4.45 -17.13 38.64
CA ASN A 389 4.24 -17.74 39.95
C ASN A 389 3.77 -19.19 39.73
N TYR A 390 4.60 -20.16 40.12
CA TYR A 390 4.34 -21.58 39.91
C TYR A 390 4.23 -22.32 41.24
N GLU A 391 3.24 -23.20 41.32
CA GLU A 391 3.09 -24.14 42.43
C GLU A 391 2.80 -25.52 41.84
N ALA A 392 3.39 -26.56 42.43
CA ALA A 392 3.18 -27.94 42.09
C ALA A 392 2.53 -28.71 43.24
N ARG A 393 1.81 -29.79 42.93
CA ARG A 393 1.07 -30.61 43.90
C ARG A 393 1.96 -31.30 44.94
N ASN A 394 3.26 -31.42 44.68
CA ASN A 394 4.24 -31.96 45.62
C ASN A 394 4.82 -30.90 46.58
N GLY A 395 4.23 -29.69 46.62
CA GLY A 395 4.64 -28.60 47.50
C GLY A 395 5.78 -27.73 46.97
N TYR A 396 6.37 -28.07 45.82
CA TYR A 396 7.36 -27.22 45.17
C TYR A 396 6.70 -25.93 44.65
N ALA A 397 7.33 -24.78 44.88
CA ALA A 397 6.91 -23.50 44.35
C ALA A 397 8.11 -22.70 43.85
N ASP A 398 7.93 -21.95 42.77
CA ASP A 398 8.91 -20.98 42.30
C ASP A 398 8.28 -19.70 41.78
N ARG A 399 9.12 -18.67 41.78
CA ARG A 399 8.81 -17.36 41.25
C ARG A 399 10.00 -16.87 40.44
N GLY A 400 9.74 -16.39 39.23
CA GLY A 400 10.81 -16.04 38.31
C GLY A 400 10.34 -15.20 37.14
N LYS A 401 11.29 -14.57 36.46
CA LYS A 401 11.04 -13.87 35.20
C LYS A 401 11.09 -14.90 34.08
N LYS A 402 10.01 -14.99 33.32
CA LYS A 402 9.93 -15.80 32.10
C LYS A 402 9.92 -14.88 30.88
N LYS A 403 10.59 -15.32 29.82
CA LYS A 403 10.53 -14.69 28.49
C LYS A 403 10.22 -15.74 27.44
N LEU A 404 9.22 -15.45 26.61
CA LEU A 404 8.82 -16.23 25.45
C LEU A 404 9.05 -15.37 24.20
N VAL A 405 9.71 -15.90 23.18
CA VAL A 405 9.77 -15.26 21.85
C VAL A 405 8.80 -15.99 20.95
N PHE A 406 7.73 -15.30 20.56
CA PHE A 406 6.72 -15.77 19.62
C PHE A 406 7.10 -15.38 18.19
N ILE A 407 6.87 -16.30 17.26
CA ILE A 407 7.01 -16.07 15.83
C ILE A 407 5.73 -16.47 15.10
N PRO A 408 5.42 -15.83 13.97
CA PRO A 408 4.34 -16.29 13.09
C PRO A 408 4.67 -17.68 12.53
N ASP A 409 3.66 -18.54 12.45
CA ASP A 409 3.70 -19.85 11.80
C ASP A 409 2.38 -20.07 11.05
N ARG A 410 2.27 -21.16 10.28
CA ARG A 410 1.08 -21.46 9.45
C ARG A 410 -0.22 -21.51 10.25
N ASP A 411 -0.15 -22.00 11.49
CA ASP A 411 -1.32 -22.20 12.37
C ASP A 411 -1.39 -21.10 13.46
N GLY A 412 -0.88 -19.90 13.17
CA GLY A 412 -0.79 -18.78 14.11
C GLY A 412 0.54 -18.71 14.86
N TRP A 413 0.56 -17.97 15.97
CA TRP A 413 1.79 -17.70 16.71
C TRP A 413 2.32 -18.92 17.48
N LYS A 414 3.63 -19.17 17.37
CA LYS A 414 4.34 -20.25 18.08
C LYS A 414 5.52 -19.72 18.88
N ILE A 415 5.80 -20.36 20.01
CA ILE A 415 6.97 -20.10 20.85
C ILE A 415 8.20 -20.69 20.16
N LEU A 416 9.11 -19.81 19.75
CA LEU A 416 10.44 -20.16 19.23
C LEU A 416 11.45 -20.33 20.35
N ARG A 417 11.38 -19.50 21.39
CA ARG A 417 12.36 -19.50 22.48
C ARG A 417 11.69 -19.23 23.81
N GLU A 418 12.09 -19.98 24.82
CA GLU A 418 11.67 -19.80 26.19
C GLU A 418 12.90 -19.78 27.10
N THR A 419 12.90 -18.83 28.02
CA THR A 419 13.90 -18.72 29.08
C THR A 419 13.22 -18.43 30.41
N TRP A 420 13.80 -18.96 31.49
CA TRP A 420 13.38 -18.64 32.85
C TRP A 420 14.58 -18.32 33.73
N SER A 421 14.43 -17.34 34.60
CA SER A 421 15.40 -16.98 35.63
C SER A 421 14.68 -16.68 36.94
N ARG A 422 15.20 -17.22 38.05
CA ARG A 422 14.70 -16.93 39.39
C ARG A 422 14.80 -15.43 39.70
N ILE A 423 13.85 -14.91 40.48
CA ILE A 423 13.87 -13.54 41.02
C ILE A 423 13.79 -13.53 42.54
#